data_AF-A0A354Z6Y1-F1
#
_entry.id   AF-A0A354Z6Y1-F1
#
_cell.length_a   1.000
_cell.length_b   1.000
_cell.length_c   1.000
_cell.angle_alpha   90.00
_cell.angle_beta   90.00
_cell.angle_gamma   90.00
#
_symmetry.space_group_name_H-M   'P 1'
#
loop_
_entity.id
_entity.type
_entity.pdbx_description
1 polymer ?
#
loop_
_entity_poly.entity_id
_entity_poly.type
_entity_poly.pdbx_seq_one_letter_code
_entity_poly.pdbx_strand_id
1 'polypeptide(L)'
;LGDDDIDTDALFNQVVIDTARLDQQIRRALRERSQISLHELLERAPLEHGLAELIAYLRLGHSPDSAHRSYATTLDESVTDSVHWLTTDSDGSPLQRTARLPRLLFVRRDDPNGGVGMAGASL
;
A
#
# COMPACT_ATOMS: atom_id res chain seq x y z
N LEU A 1 21.78 1.55 -41.21
CA LEU A 1 20.60 0.92 -40.62
C LEU A 1 20.74 1.12 -39.13
N GLY A 2 19.91 2.01 -38.57
CA GLY A 2 19.95 2.38 -37.16
C GLY A 2 19.34 1.26 -36.32
N ASP A 3 20.10 0.84 -35.33
CA ASP A 3 19.65 0.02 -34.22
C ASP A 3 19.61 0.98 -33.02
N ASP A 4 18.61 1.86 -33.02
CA ASP A 4 18.16 2.50 -31.78
C ASP A 4 17.41 1.41 -31.02
N ASP A 5 18.19 0.52 -30.40
CA ASP A 5 17.71 -0.28 -29.29
C ASP A 5 17.40 0.73 -28.18
N ILE A 6 16.17 1.23 -28.19
CA ILE A 6 15.65 2.11 -27.16
C ILE A 6 15.77 1.29 -25.88
N ASP A 7 16.80 1.61 -25.11
CA ASP A 7 17.11 1.02 -23.81
C ASP A 7 15.93 1.31 -22.87
N THR A 8 14.89 0.47 -22.96
CA THR A 8 13.63 0.66 -22.24
C THR A 8 13.84 0.66 -20.72
N ASP A 9 14.97 0.12 -20.26
CA ASP A 9 15.42 0.16 -18.87
C ASP A 9 15.87 1.56 -18.41
N ALA A 10 16.34 2.44 -19.31
CA ALA A 10 16.68 3.82 -18.99
C ALA A 10 15.44 4.74 -18.90
N LEU A 11 14.30 4.30 -19.45
CA LEU A 11 13.03 5.05 -19.40
C LEU A 11 12.24 4.78 -18.12
N PHE A 12 12.45 3.62 -17.51
CA PHE A 12 12.02 3.37 -16.14
C PHE A 12 13.12 3.89 -15.22
N ASN A 13 12.95 5.10 -14.72
CA ASN A 13 13.59 5.49 -13.46
C ASN A 13 13.22 4.40 -12.44
N GLN A 14 14.08 3.38 -12.26
CA GLN A 14 13.82 2.22 -11.42
C GLN A 14 13.83 2.74 -10.00
N VAL A 15 12.71 3.28 -9.55
CA VAL A 15 12.54 3.72 -8.18
C VAL A 15 12.55 2.45 -7.35
N VAL A 16 13.73 2.14 -6.80
CA VAL A 16 13.91 1.03 -5.86
C VAL A 16 13.21 1.42 -4.57
N ILE A 17 11.98 0.94 -4.40
CA ILE A 17 11.22 1.15 -3.18
C ILE A 17 11.73 0.20 -2.09
N ASP A 18 12.14 0.75 -0.96
CA ASP A 18 12.49 -0.02 0.24
C ASP A 18 11.22 -0.64 0.86
N THR A 19 10.85 -1.82 0.37
CA THR A 19 9.69 -2.58 0.87
C THR A 19 9.84 -3.03 2.33
N ALA A 20 11.07 -3.12 2.87
CA ALA A 20 11.31 -3.45 4.27
C ALA A 20 10.94 -2.27 5.17
N ARG A 21 11.26 -1.05 4.75
CA ARG A 21 10.80 0.18 5.41
C ARG A 21 9.28 0.27 5.45
N LEU A 22 8.59 -0.01 4.34
CA LEU A 22 7.12 0.01 4.29
C LEU A 22 6.51 -1.04 5.23
N ASP A 23 7.09 -2.24 5.28
CA ASP A 23 6.66 -3.28 6.22
C ASP A 23 6.83 -2.85 7.68
N GLN A 24 7.95 -2.19 8.00
CA GLN A 24 8.20 -1.68 9.33
C GLN A 24 7.19 -0.60 9.73
N GLN A 25 6.81 0.29 8.80
CA GLN A 25 5.79 1.32 9.04
C GLN A 25 4.45 0.68 9.40
N ILE A 26 4.00 -0.33 8.65
CA ILE A 26 2.76 -1.08 8.93
C ILE A 26 2.84 -1.73 10.32
N ARG A 27 3.93 -2.48 10.59
CA ARG A 27 4.10 -3.17 11.88
C ARG A 27 4.13 -2.22 13.05
N ARG A 28 4.79 -1.06 12.91
CA ARG A 28 4.84 -0.05 13.97
C ARG A 28 3.44 0.50 14.25
N ALA A 29 2.66 0.82 13.22
CA ALA A 29 1.28 1.26 13.39
C ALA A 29 0.41 0.18 14.08
N LEU A 30 0.60 -1.09 13.72
CA LEU A 30 -0.09 -2.23 14.32
C LEU A 30 0.37 -2.61 15.74
N ARG A 31 1.43 -1.99 16.27
CA ARG A 31 1.77 -2.09 17.70
C ARG A 31 0.87 -1.18 18.54
N GLU A 32 0.44 -0.06 17.98
CA GLU A 32 -0.44 0.91 18.65
C GLU A 32 -1.92 0.53 18.53
N ARG A 33 -2.32 -0.15 17.45
CA ARG A 33 -3.70 -0.52 17.14
C ARG A 33 -3.78 -1.95 16.60
N SER A 34 -4.92 -2.62 16.75
CA SER A 34 -5.13 -3.96 16.17
C SER A 34 -5.34 -3.95 14.66
N GLN A 35 -5.82 -2.83 14.11
CA GLN A 35 -6.00 -2.62 12.67
C GLN A 35 -5.68 -1.17 12.28
N ILE A 36 -5.32 -0.95 11.03
CA ILE A 36 -5.15 0.37 10.42
C ILE A 36 -5.41 0.30 8.90
N SER A 37 -6.08 1.31 8.34
CA SER A 37 -6.21 1.42 6.88
C SER A 37 -4.94 1.99 6.24
N LEU A 38 -4.73 1.70 4.95
CA LEU A 38 -3.65 2.33 4.19
C LEU A 38 -3.82 3.85 4.15
N HIS A 39 -5.05 4.35 4.04
CA HIS A 39 -5.33 5.79 4.07
C HIS A 39 -4.85 6.43 5.39
N GLU A 40 -5.26 5.90 6.55
CA GLU A 40 -4.81 6.40 7.86
C GLU A 40 -3.28 6.27 8.06
N LEU A 41 -2.67 5.22 7.49
CA LEU A 41 -1.22 5.05 7.52
C LEU A 41 -0.53 6.19 6.76
N LEU A 42 -1.06 6.55 5.59
CA LEU A 42 -0.52 7.61 4.74
C LEU A 42 -0.79 9.02 5.28
N GLU A 43 -1.81 9.23 6.10
CA GLU A 43 -1.97 10.49 6.85
C GLU A 43 -0.85 10.71 7.88
N ARG A 44 -0.29 9.62 8.42
CA ARG A 44 0.79 9.64 9.41
C ARG A 44 2.18 9.62 8.77
N ALA A 45 2.30 8.93 7.65
CA ALA A 45 3.52 8.74 6.88
C ALA A 45 3.20 8.92 5.39
N PRO A 46 3.21 10.17 4.89
CA PRO A 46 2.84 10.46 3.51
C PRO A 46 3.81 9.80 2.53
N LEU A 47 3.31 9.51 1.33
CA LEU A 47 4.09 8.89 0.26
C LEU A 47 5.27 9.80 -0.14
N GLU A 48 6.47 9.25 -0.14
CA GLU A 48 7.70 9.96 -0.56
C GLU A 48 7.96 9.75 -2.05
N HIS A 49 7.64 8.55 -2.56
CA HIS A 49 7.85 8.18 -3.97
C HIS A 49 6.54 8.09 -4.76
N GLY A 50 5.48 8.71 -4.24
CA GLY A 50 4.18 8.79 -4.88
C GLY A 50 3.58 7.43 -5.24
N LEU A 51 3.19 7.26 -6.51
CA LEU A 51 2.52 6.04 -6.99
C LEU A 51 3.37 4.78 -6.81
N ALA A 52 4.70 4.85 -6.97
CA ALA A 52 5.57 3.68 -6.84
C ALA A 52 5.46 3.07 -5.44
N GLU A 53 5.45 3.92 -4.42
CA GLU A 53 5.29 3.51 -3.02
C GLU A 53 3.87 2.99 -2.75
N LEU A 54 2.83 3.63 -3.32
CA LEU A 54 1.45 3.13 -3.23
C LEU A 54 1.31 1.72 -3.82
N ILE A 55 1.88 1.46 -4.99
CA ILE A 55 1.87 0.13 -5.60
C ILE A 55 2.64 -0.88 -4.74
N ALA A 56 3.76 -0.47 -4.12
CA ALA A 56 4.50 -1.32 -3.22
C ALA A 56 3.65 -1.72 -2.00
N TYR A 57 2.92 -0.79 -1.38
CA TYR A 57 1.95 -1.10 -0.30
C TYR A 57 0.88 -2.11 -0.73
N LEU A 58 0.32 -1.94 -1.93
CA LEU A 58 -0.67 -2.90 -2.46
C LEU A 58 -0.06 -4.30 -2.65
N ARG A 59 1.14 -4.39 -3.21
CA ARG A 59 1.83 -5.68 -3.42
C ARG A 59 2.17 -6.36 -2.10
N LEU A 60 2.54 -5.59 -1.08
CA LEU A 60 2.85 -6.11 0.25
C LEU A 60 1.68 -6.88 0.88
N GLY A 61 0.43 -6.48 0.57
CA GLY A 61 -0.76 -7.17 1.05
C GLY A 61 -1.16 -8.42 0.25
N HIS A 62 -0.71 -8.54 -1.00
CA HIS A 62 -1.16 -9.57 -1.95
C HIS A 62 -0.05 -10.54 -2.40
N SER A 63 1.19 -10.34 -1.94
CA SER A 63 2.32 -11.22 -2.26
C SER A 63 2.17 -12.58 -1.57
N PRO A 64 2.63 -13.71 -2.18
CA PRO A 64 2.65 -15.02 -1.53
C PRO A 64 3.41 -15.03 -0.19
N ASP A 65 4.42 -14.18 -0.02
CA ASP A 65 5.16 -14.03 1.24
C ASP A 65 4.33 -13.40 2.38
N SER A 66 3.17 -12.80 2.07
CA SER A 66 2.28 -12.24 3.09
C SER A 66 1.85 -13.29 4.12
N ALA A 67 1.82 -14.58 3.77
CA ALA A 67 1.53 -15.67 4.69
C ALA A 67 2.50 -15.74 5.89
N HIS A 68 3.75 -15.26 5.76
CA HIS A 68 4.74 -15.27 6.84
C HIS A 68 4.80 -13.95 7.64
N ARG A 69 3.92 -12.98 7.38
CA ARG A 69 3.87 -11.71 8.12
C ARG A 69 3.13 -11.78 9.44
N SER A 70 3.41 -10.82 10.32
CA SER A 70 2.69 -10.67 11.61
C SER A 70 1.32 -10.01 11.47
N TYR A 71 0.86 -9.76 10.24
CA TYR A 71 -0.43 -9.13 9.95
C TYR A 71 -1.05 -9.73 8.69
N ALA A 72 -2.37 -9.65 8.61
CA ALA A 72 -3.16 -9.95 7.44
C ALA A 72 -3.53 -8.65 6.72
N THR A 73 -3.86 -8.77 5.44
CA THR A 73 -4.38 -7.66 4.64
C THR A 73 -5.76 -8.05 4.12
N THR A 74 -6.70 -7.12 4.18
CA THR A 74 -8.06 -7.29 3.68
C THR A 74 -8.43 -6.09 2.83
N LEU A 75 -9.12 -6.35 1.72
CA LEU A 75 -9.66 -5.32 0.86
C LEU A 75 -11.16 -5.21 1.13
N ASP A 76 -11.61 -4.02 1.50
CA ASP A 76 -13.04 -3.70 1.60
C ASP A 76 -13.46 -2.96 0.34
N GLU A 77 -14.09 -3.69 -0.58
CA GLU A 77 -14.56 -3.19 -1.87
C GLU A 77 -15.82 -2.31 -1.76
N SER A 78 -16.47 -2.28 -0.59
CA SER A 78 -17.64 -1.42 -0.35
C SER A 78 -17.25 0.05 -0.09
N VAL A 79 -15.98 0.29 0.26
CA VAL A 79 -15.46 1.61 0.60
C VAL A 79 -14.32 1.97 -0.35
N THR A 80 -14.35 3.19 -0.89
CA THR A 80 -13.25 3.74 -1.70
C THR A 80 -12.50 4.80 -0.91
N ASP A 81 -11.21 4.57 -0.68
CA ASP A 81 -10.31 5.56 -0.10
C ASP A 81 -9.65 6.38 -1.22
N SER A 82 -9.35 7.65 -0.92
CA SER A 82 -8.60 8.54 -1.82
C SER A 82 -7.22 8.81 -1.22
N VAL A 83 -6.18 8.59 -2.01
CA VAL A 83 -4.79 8.82 -1.62
C VAL A 83 -4.22 9.93 -2.49
N HIS A 84 -3.66 10.95 -1.83
CA HIS A 84 -3.07 12.10 -2.49
C HIS A 84 -1.56 12.12 -2.28
N TRP A 85 -0.80 12.48 -3.32
CA TRP A 85 0.64 12.71 -3.21
C TRP A 85 1.06 13.85 -4.12
N LEU A 86 2.17 14.48 -3.78
CA LEU A 86 2.82 15.49 -4.61
C LEU A 86 3.83 14.79 -5.53
N THR A 87 3.89 15.25 -6.77
CA THR A 87 4.91 14.90 -7.77
C THR A 87 5.35 16.18 -8.47
N THR A 88 6.44 16.13 -9.22
CA THR A 88 6.78 17.20 -10.16
C THR A 88 6.19 16.89 -11.54
N ASP A 89 5.65 17.92 -12.20
CA ASP A 89 5.31 17.86 -13.62
C ASP A 89 6.56 17.98 -14.49
N SER A 90 6.40 17.77 -15.80
CA SER A 90 7.40 17.95 -16.86
C SER A 90 8.18 19.27 -16.74
N ASP A 91 7.47 20.33 -16.33
CA ASP A 91 8.01 21.69 -16.18
C ASP A 91 8.58 21.95 -14.78
N GLY A 92 8.72 20.92 -13.93
CA GLY A 92 9.23 21.02 -12.56
C GLY A 92 8.25 21.60 -11.54
N SER A 93 7.04 21.98 -11.97
CA SER A 93 6.01 22.50 -11.08
C SER A 93 5.44 21.41 -10.17
N PRO A 94 5.12 21.71 -8.89
CA PRO A 94 4.49 20.75 -8.01
C PRO A 94 3.07 20.44 -8.51
N LEU A 95 2.79 19.16 -8.71
CA LEU A 95 1.52 18.63 -9.16
C LEU A 95 0.98 17.66 -8.10
N GLN A 96 -0.24 17.90 -7.65
CA GLN A 96 -0.92 16.99 -6.75
C GLN A 96 -1.64 15.90 -7.57
N ARG A 97 -1.31 14.64 -7.30
CA ARG A 97 -1.97 13.47 -7.89
C ARG A 97 -2.89 12.83 -6.87
N THR A 98 -3.89 12.12 -7.38
CA THR A 98 -4.87 11.40 -6.57
C THR A 98 -5.11 10.02 -7.16
N ALA A 99 -5.08 8.99 -6.31
CA ALA A 99 -5.54 7.64 -6.63
C ALA A 99 -6.79 7.32 -5.81
N ARG A 100 -7.69 6.56 -6.42
CA ARG A 100 -8.87 5.99 -5.77
C ARG A 100 -8.72 4.48 -5.79
N LEU A 101 -8.88 3.87 -4.64
CA LEU A 101 -8.74 2.43 -4.47
C LEU A 101 -9.73 1.93 -3.42
N PRO A 102 -10.14 0.65 -3.50
CA PRO A 102 -10.84 0.01 -2.40
C PRO A 102 -10.03 0.14 -1.11
N ARG A 103 -10.73 0.20 0.02
CA ARG A 103 -10.09 0.36 1.31
C ARG A 103 -9.21 -0.84 1.61
N LEU A 104 -7.92 -0.59 1.79
CA LEU A 104 -6.95 -1.60 2.20
C LEU A 104 -6.77 -1.54 3.71
N LEU A 105 -7.06 -2.63 4.40
CA LEU A 105 -6.90 -2.77 5.84
C LEU A 105 -5.74 -3.70 6.15
N PHE A 106 -4.88 -3.28 7.09
CA PHE A 106 -3.89 -4.13 7.72
C PHE A 106 -4.40 -4.51 9.11
N VAL A 107 -4.37 -5.80 9.44
CA VAL A 107 -4.90 -6.34 10.70
C VAL A 107 -3.85 -7.22 11.36
N ARG A 108 -3.54 -6.98 12.63
CA ARG A 108 -2.58 -7.78 13.39
C ARG A 108 -3.11 -9.22 13.55
N ARG A 109 -2.27 -10.23 13.28
CA ARG A 109 -2.68 -11.65 13.35
C ARG A 109 -2.84 -12.19 14.78
N ASP A 110 -2.22 -11.54 15.75
CA ASP A 110 -2.33 -11.93 17.17
C ASP A 110 -3.61 -11.41 17.85
N ASP A 111 -4.59 -10.90 17.09
CA ASP A 111 -5.88 -10.50 17.67
C ASP A 111 -6.89 -11.66 17.57
N PRO A 112 -7.17 -12.41 18.66
CA PRO A 112 -8.10 -13.53 18.66
C PRO A 112 -9.55 -13.14 18.34
N ASN A 113 -9.86 -11.83 18.26
CA ASN A 113 -11.19 -11.32 17.98
C ASN A 113 -11.39 -10.83 16.53
N GLY A 114 -10.36 -10.91 15.67
CA GLY A 114 -10.43 -10.52 14.26
C GLY A 114 -11.09 -11.55 13.33
N GLY A 115 -11.64 -12.63 13.90
CA GLY A 115 -12.42 -13.63 13.17
C GLY A 115 -13.72 -13.02 12.68
N VAL A 116 -13.79 -12.80 11.38
CA VAL A 116 -14.99 -12.55 10.59
C VAL A 116 -16.18 -13.29 11.22
N GLY A 117 -17.21 -12.52 11.62
CA GLY A 117 -18.45 -13.07 12.14
C GLY A 117 -19.01 -14.10 11.18
N MET A 118 -18.79 -15.37 11.48
CA MET A 118 -19.53 -16.47 10.90
C MET A 118 -20.97 -16.26 11.35
N ALA A 119 -21.81 -15.78 10.44
CA ALA A 119 -23.25 -15.89 10.53
C ALA A 119 -23.63 -17.39 10.48
N GLY A 120 -23.39 -18.08 11.59
CA GLY A 120 -23.99 -19.37 11.88
C GLY A 120 -25.35 -19.12 12.49
N ALA A 121 -26.38 -19.20 11.65
CA ALA A 121 -27.78 -19.18 12.06
C ALA A 121 -28.00 -20.09 13.28
N SER A 122 -28.58 -19.52 14.33
CA SER A 122 -29.11 -20.27 15.47
C SER A 122 -30.59 -20.58 15.25
N LEU A 123 -30.92 -21.84 15.55
CA LEU A 123 -32.22 -22.44 15.88
C LEU A 123 -33.24 -22.63 14.73
#